data_AF-A0AAU0F0N2-F1
#
_entry.id   AF-A0AAU0F0N2-F1
#
_cell.length_a   1.000
_cell.length_b   1.000
_cell.length_c   1.000
_cell.angle_alpha   90.00
_cell.angle_beta   90.00
_cell.angle_gamma   90.00
#
_symmetry.space_group_name_H-M   'P 1'
#
loop_
_entity.id
_entity.type
_entity.pdbx_description
1 polymer ?
#
loop_
_entity_poly.entity_id
_entity_poly.type
_entity_poly.pdbx_seq_one_letter_code
_entity_poly.pdbx_strand_id
1 'polypeptide(L)'
;MSIRPLFSPIQMKEEPFYGGSKTQHIMPLYGDFLFQLSDPETSQVVFSKGFNSLYGEWLHSRKPNEKQLFYHAIQTPFPLKELTLSISQRQRDGQFKMVHSEKISPDNYFIKKEKTTPFPIKKYYTMAMPHTKWILP
;
A
#
# COMPACT_ATOMS: atom_id res chain seq x y z
N MET A 1 -3.78 20.62 -19.46
CA MET A 1 -2.44 20.28 -18.93
C MET A 1 -2.60 19.12 -17.96
N SER A 2 -2.16 17.90 -18.31
CA SER A 2 -2.29 16.73 -17.44
C SER A 2 -1.14 16.72 -16.42
N ILE A 3 -1.46 16.98 -15.16
CA ILE A 3 -0.48 16.94 -14.07
C ILE A 3 -0.34 15.49 -13.65
N ARG A 4 0.82 14.90 -13.91
CA ARG A 4 1.16 13.57 -13.40
C ARG A 4 1.62 13.70 -11.96
N PRO A 5 0.93 13.09 -10.98
CA PRO A 5 1.44 13.05 -9.61
C PRO A 5 2.74 12.24 -9.58
N LEU A 6 3.71 12.72 -8.79
CA LEU A 6 4.92 11.97 -8.50
C LEU A 6 4.68 11.14 -7.24
N PHE A 7 4.88 9.83 -7.34
CA PHE A 7 4.93 8.93 -6.20
C PHE A 7 6.38 8.57 -5.94
N SER A 8 6.79 8.69 -4.67
CA SER A 8 8.10 8.26 -4.20
C SER A 8 7.92 7.50 -2.88
N PRO A 9 8.36 6.24 -2.81
CA PRO A 9 8.38 5.50 -1.56
C PRO A 9 9.47 6.10 -0.67
N ILE A 10 9.08 6.47 0.55
CA ILE A 10 9.97 7.16 1.49
C ILE A 10 10.66 6.15 2.40
N GLN A 11 9.92 5.13 2.86
CA GLN A 11 10.44 4.14 3.79
C GLN A 11 9.59 2.87 3.78
N MET A 12 10.23 1.71 3.86
CA MET A 12 9.58 0.42 4.11
C MET A 12 9.81 0.00 5.56
N LYS A 13 8.80 -0.63 6.16
CA LYS A 13 8.83 -1.10 7.55
C LYS A 13 8.21 -2.49 7.66
N GLU A 14 8.88 -3.38 8.37
CA GLU A 14 8.31 -4.67 8.76
C GLU A 14 7.50 -4.50 10.06
N GLU A 15 6.22 -4.84 10.02
CA GLU A 15 5.34 -4.84 11.19
C GLU A 15 5.22 -6.24 11.80
N PRO A 16 5.12 -6.38 13.14
CA PRO A 16 5.06 -7.69 13.79
C PRO A 16 3.76 -8.46 13.49
N PHE A 17 2.69 -7.75 13.14
CA PHE A 17 1.37 -8.31 12.86
C PHE A 17 0.83 -7.75 11.55
N TYR A 18 0.09 -8.57 10.82
CA TYR A 18 -0.68 -8.13 9.66
C TYR A 18 -2.16 -8.09 10.03
N GLY A 19 -2.75 -6.90 9.95
CA GLY A 19 -4.15 -6.65 10.31
C GLY A 19 -5.16 -6.82 9.16
N GLY A 20 -4.72 -7.19 7.96
CA GLY A 20 -5.60 -7.33 6.80
C GLY A 20 -6.23 -8.72 6.67
N SER A 21 -6.98 -8.92 5.56
CA SER A 21 -7.61 -10.21 5.25
C SER A 21 -6.57 -11.28 4.95
N LYS A 22 -6.83 -12.49 5.47
CA LYS A 22 -5.96 -13.67 5.30
C LYS A 22 -6.42 -14.62 4.20
N THR A 23 -7.67 -14.48 3.75
CA THR A 23 -8.30 -15.37 2.77
C THR A 23 -8.53 -14.67 1.44
N GLN A 24 -8.69 -13.34 1.48
CA GLN A 24 -8.92 -12.53 0.31
C GLN A 24 -7.75 -11.55 0.13
N HIS A 25 -6.82 -11.92 -0.76
CA HIS A 25 -5.65 -11.10 -1.09
C HIS A 25 -5.92 -10.16 -2.28
N ILE A 26 -6.85 -10.54 -3.15
CA ILE A 26 -7.30 -9.73 -4.28
C ILE A 26 -8.60 -9.05 -3.85
N MET A 27 -8.51 -7.79 -3.45
CA MET A 27 -9.68 -7.01 -3.10
C MET A 27 -10.39 -6.49 -4.37
N PRO A 28 -11.69 -6.20 -4.29
CA PRO A 28 -12.38 -5.53 -5.37
C PRO A 28 -11.72 -4.18 -5.67
N LEU A 29 -11.82 -3.74 -6.92
CA LEU A 29 -11.19 -2.53 -7.41
C LEU A 29 -11.97 -1.30 -6.93
N TYR A 30 -11.74 -0.90 -5.68
CA TYR A 30 -12.33 0.28 -5.07
C TYR A 30 -11.36 1.46 -5.06
N GLY A 31 -11.91 2.66 -4.84
CA GLY A 31 -11.14 3.89 -4.70
C GLY A 31 -10.54 4.43 -6.01
N ASP A 32 -9.90 5.59 -5.86
CA ASP A 32 -9.26 6.34 -6.94
C ASP A 32 -7.85 5.84 -7.24
N PHE A 33 -7.23 5.16 -6.28
CA PHE A 33 -5.93 4.53 -6.44
C PHE A 33 -6.02 3.05 -6.12
N LEU A 34 -5.25 2.27 -6.87
CA LEU A 34 -5.09 0.84 -6.68
C LEU A 34 -3.60 0.57 -6.53
N PHE A 35 -3.22 -0.19 -5.52
CA PHE A 35 -1.89 -0.77 -5.48
C PHE A 35 -1.97 -2.30 -5.58
N GLN A 36 -1.00 -2.87 -6.27
CA GLN A 36 -0.92 -4.30 -6.53
C GLN A 36 0.49 -4.80 -6.30
N LEU A 37 0.60 -6.02 -5.77
CA LEU A 37 1.84 -6.78 -5.76
C LEU A 37 1.71 -7.91 -6.77
N SER A 38 2.68 -8.01 -7.67
CA SER A 38 2.75 -9.08 -8.66
C SER A 38 4.08 -9.82 -8.58
N ASP A 39 4.02 -11.11 -8.83
CA ASP A 39 5.21 -11.94 -9.02
C ASP A 39 5.89 -11.56 -10.36
N PRO A 40 7.17 -11.16 -10.37
CA PRO A 40 7.87 -10.77 -11.58
C PRO A 40 8.10 -11.93 -12.57
N GLU A 41 8.15 -13.18 -12.10
CA GLU A 41 8.40 -14.35 -12.97
C GLU A 41 7.13 -14.79 -13.69
N THR A 42 6.00 -14.82 -12.96
CA THR A 42 4.72 -15.31 -13.48
C THR A 42 3.79 -14.20 -13.96
N SER A 43 4.11 -12.93 -13.66
CA SER A 43 3.24 -11.77 -13.87
C SER A 43 1.88 -11.88 -13.16
N GLN A 44 1.74 -12.78 -12.19
CA GLN A 44 0.50 -12.99 -11.45
C GLN A 44 0.37 -11.96 -10.33
N VAL A 45 -0.81 -11.34 -10.20
CA VAL A 45 -1.14 -10.48 -9.05
C VAL A 45 -1.41 -11.35 -7.83
N VAL A 46 -0.58 -11.21 -6.81
CA VAL A 46 -0.71 -11.95 -5.53
C VAL A 46 -1.44 -11.14 -4.47
N PHE A 47 -1.47 -9.82 -4.61
CA PHE A 47 -2.19 -8.92 -3.70
C PHE A 47 -2.69 -7.69 -4.43
N SER A 48 -3.91 -7.23 -4.11
CA SER A 48 -4.42 -5.94 -4.58
C SER A 48 -5.30 -5.27 -3.55
N LYS A 49 -5.19 -3.94 -3.45
CA LYS A 49 -6.09 -3.15 -2.61
C LYS A 49 -6.25 -1.74 -3.13
N GLY A 50 -7.50 -1.28 -3.10
CA GLY A 50 -7.90 0.09 -3.42
C GLY A 50 -7.76 1.04 -2.24
N PHE A 51 -7.48 2.31 -2.52
CA PHE A 51 -7.49 3.38 -1.53
C PHE A 51 -7.83 4.74 -2.16
N ASN A 52 -8.23 5.68 -1.32
CA ASN A 52 -8.37 7.09 -1.68
C ASN A 52 -7.27 7.90 -1.02
N SER A 53 -6.93 9.01 -1.65
CA SER A 53 -5.89 9.92 -1.17
C SER A 53 -6.47 11.31 -0.97
N LEU A 54 -6.05 12.00 0.10
CA LEU A 54 -6.32 13.41 0.33
C LEU A 54 -5.81 14.30 -0.81
N TYR A 55 -4.81 13.85 -1.57
CA TYR A 55 -4.39 14.50 -2.81
C TYR A 55 -5.55 14.67 -3.80
N GLY A 56 -6.43 13.67 -3.89
CA GLY A 56 -7.61 13.71 -4.76
C GLY A 56 -8.56 14.85 -4.38
N GLU A 57 -8.80 15.04 -3.09
CA GLU A 57 -9.62 16.13 -2.57
C GLU A 57 -8.94 17.49 -2.76
N TRP A 58 -7.65 17.59 -2.42
CA TRP A 58 -6.86 18.81 -2.58
C TRP A 58 -6.76 19.28 -4.03
N LEU A 59 -6.69 18.37 -5.00
CA LEU A 59 -6.69 18.73 -6.42
C LEU A 59 -7.89 19.57 -6.83
N HIS A 60 -9.04 19.38 -6.18
CA HIS A 60 -10.27 20.11 -6.46
C HIS A 60 -10.33 21.48 -5.77
N SER A 61 -9.61 21.66 -4.65
CA SER A 61 -9.65 22.90 -3.84
C SER A 61 -8.40 23.77 -3.96
N ARG A 62 -7.31 23.28 -4.57
CA ARG A 62 -6.03 23.98 -4.67
C ARG A 62 -6.09 25.25 -5.52
N LYS A 63 -5.18 26.18 -5.24
CA LYS A 63 -4.94 27.35 -6.10
C LYS A 63 -4.08 26.99 -7.32
N PRO A 64 -4.14 27.78 -8.41
CA PRO A 64 -3.22 27.63 -9.53
C PRO A 64 -1.75 27.68 -9.07
N ASN A 65 -0.92 26.80 -9.61
CA ASN A 65 0.53 26.68 -9.33
C ASN A 65 0.94 26.23 -7.92
N GLU A 66 -0.01 25.84 -7.08
CA GLU A 66 0.29 25.26 -5.77
C GLU A 66 0.79 23.82 -5.91
N LYS A 67 1.82 23.47 -5.14
CA LYS A 67 2.40 22.12 -5.05
C LYS A 67 2.41 21.69 -3.60
N GLN A 68 1.93 20.49 -3.34
CA GLN A 68 1.89 19.91 -2.00
C GLN A 68 2.25 18.43 -2.05
N LEU A 69 2.88 17.94 -0.97
CA LEU A 69 3.21 16.54 -0.77
C LEU A 69 2.22 15.93 0.23
N PHE A 70 1.77 14.71 -0.06
CA PHE A 70 0.86 13.95 0.79
C PHE A 70 1.51 12.64 1.18
N TYR A 71 1.52 12.36 2.47
CA TYR A 71 2.07 11.12 3.02
C TYR A 71 0.99 10.03 3.03
N HIS A 72 1.34 8.86 2.52
CA HIS A 72 0.48 7.68 2.55
C HIS A 72 1.23 6.50 3.15
N ALA A 73 0.58 5.82 4.09
CA ALA A 73 1.01 4.52 4.57
C ALA A 73 0.13 3.44 3.92
N ILE A 74 0.76 2.52 3.21
CA ILE A 74 0.10 1.33 2.66
C ILE A 74 0.63 0.10 3.41
N GLN A 75 -0.27 -0.82 3.73
CA GLN A 75 0.06 -2.05 4.42
C GLN A 75 -0.23 -3.24 3.51
N THR A 76 0.74 -4.13 3.41
CA THR A 76 0.63 -5.41 2.70
C THR A 76 1.05 -6.52 3.65
N PRO A 77 0.67 -7.77 3.37
CA PRO A 77 1.37 -8.89 3.98
C PRO A 77 2.87 -8.81 3.63
N PHE A 78 3.71 -9.37 4.50
CA PHE A 78 5.15 -9.38 4.26
C PHE A 78 5.48 -10.40 3.15
N PRO A 79 6.24 -10.00 2.11
CA PRO A 79 6.57 -10.89 1.01
C PRO A 79 7.62 -11.95 1.40
N LEU A 80 7.52 -13.16 0.86
CA LEU A 80 8.55 -14.19 0.98
C LEU A 80 9.61 -14.15 -0.11
N LYS A 81 9.25 -13.59 -1.26
CA LYS A 81 10.06 -13.48 -2.46
C LYS A 81 9.98 -12.07 -3.01
N GLU A 82 10.83 -11.75 -3.98
CA GLU A 82 10.76 -10.46 -4.64
C GLU A 82 9.42 -10.29 -5.36
N LEU A 83 8.77 -9.15 -5.15
CA LEU A 83 7.51 -8.79 -5.80
C LEU A 83 7.65 -7.42 -6.45
N THR A 84 6.83 -7.16 -7.47
CA THR A 84 6.71 -5.84 -8.07
C THR A 84 5.48 -5.13 -7.50
N LEU A 85 5.70 -4.00 -6.84
CA LEU A 85 4.65 -3.05 -6.48
C LEU A 85 4.31 -2.22 -7.70
N SER A 86 3.02 -2.13 -8.00
CA SER A 86 2.49 -1.16 -8.95
C SER A 86 1.42 -0.32 -8.26
N ILE A 87 1.43 0.99 -8.53
CA ILE A 87 0.39 1.92 -8.10
C ILE A 87 -0.23 2.50 -9.35
N SER A 88 -1.55 2.40 -9.44
CA SER A 88 -2.36 2.88 -10.55
C SER A 88 -3.39 3.87 -10.07
N GLN A 89 -3.62 4.91 -10.87
CA GLN A 89 -4.67 5.90 -10.64
C GLN A 89 -5.84 5.64 -11.59
N ARG A 90 -7.05 5.66 -11.05
CA ARG A 90 -8.29 5.61 -11.81
C ARG A 90 -8.44 6.86 -12.66
N GLN A 91 -8.70 6.66 -13.93
CA GLN A 91 -8.96 7.71 -14.92
C GLN A 91 -10.47 7.96 -15.00
N ARG A 92 -10.85 9.04 -15.71
CA ARG A 92 -12.26 9.43 -15.87
C ARG A 92 -13.10 8.41 -16.64
N ASP A 93 -12.46 7.59 -17.47
CA ASP A 93 -13.08 6.46 -18.19
C ASP A 93 -13.27 5.23 -17.28
N GLY A 94 -12.91 5.33 -15.99
CA GLY A 94 -12.98 4.25 -15.01
C GLY A 94 -11.79 3.28 -15.07
N GLN A 95 -10.89 3.42 -16.04
CA GLN A 95 -9.74 2.54 -16.21
C GLN A 95 -8.61 2.92 -15.26
N PHE A 96 -7.86 1.93 -14.80
CA PHE A 96 -6.66 2.16 -13.99
C PHE A 96 -5.44 2.34 -14.89
N LYS A 97 -4.71 3.42 -14.67
CA LYS A 97 -3.44 3.69 -15.35
C LYS A 97 -2.30 3.71 -14.35
N MET A 98 -1.28 2.91 -14.59
CA MET A 98 -0.10 2.86 -13.74
C MET A 98 0.60 4.22 -13.69
N VAL A 99 0.86 4.69 -12.47
CA VAL A 99 1.56 5.95 -12.17
C VAL A 99 2.91 5.72 -11.52
N HIS A 100 3.12 4.56 -10.89
CA HIS A 100 4.38 4.19 -10.25
C HIS A 100 4.56 2.67 -10.22
N SER A 101 5.81 2.22 -10.28
CA SER A 101 6.17 0.83 -10.06
C SER A 101 7.57 0.72 -9.48
N GLU A 102 7.76 -0.24 -8.58
CA GLU A 102 9.02 -0.53 -7.92
C GLU A 102 9.11 -2.02 -7.58
N LYS A 103 10.33 -2.57 -7.50
CA LYS A 103 10.56 -3.91 -6.97
C LYS A 103 10.75 -3.87 -5.45
N ILE A 104 10.05 -4.75 -4.75
CA ILE A 104 10.19 -4.97 -3.31
C ILE A 104 10.90 -6.29 -3.10
N SER A 105 12.08 -6.23 -2.48
CA SER A 105 12.83 -7.41 -2.06
C SER A 105 12.73 -7.59 -0.54
N PRO A 106 12.33 -8.76 -0.02
CA PRO A 106 12.21 -8.99 1.42
C PRO A 106 13.55 -8.91 2.17
N ASP A 107 14.65 -9.17 1.46
CA ASP A 107 16.02 -9.12 1.98
C ASP A 107 16.62 -7.71 1.95
N ASN A 108 15.85 -6.71 1.52
CA ASN A 108 16.32 -5.33 1.45
C ASN A 108 16.68 -4.80 2.86
N TYR A 109 17.96 -4.51 3.04
CA TYR A 109 18.52 -3.98 4.29
C TYR A 109 17.89 -2.66 4.75
N PHE A 110 17.33 -1.86 3.84
CA PHE A 110 16.66 -0.60 4.16
C PHE A 110 15.26 -0.78 4.79
N ILE A 111 14.72 -2.01 4.83
CA ILE A 111 13.46 -2.30 5.52
C ILE A 111 13.69 -2.20 7.03
N LYS A 112 13.06 -1.21 7.65
CA LYS A 112 13.21 -0.99 9.09
C LYS A 112 12.50 -2.07 9.89
N LYS A 113 13.25 -2.69 10.80
CA LYS A 113 12.78 -3.67 11.80
C LYS A 113 12.84 -3.05 13.19
N GLU A 114 12.07 -1.98 13.40
CA GLU A 114 12.04 -1.28 14.68
C GLU A 114 11.20 -2.05 15.70
N LYS A 115 11.73 -2.21 16.92
CA LYS A 115 10.91 -2.66 18.05
C LYS A 115 9.91 -1.57 18.39
N THR A 116 8.63 -1.92 18.47
CA THR A 116 7.58 -0.99 18.88
C THR A 116 7.80 -0.57 20.33
N THR A 117 7.83 0.73 20.59
CA THR A 117 7.82 1.24 21.97
C THR A 117 6.49 0.85 22.62
N PRO A 118 6.50 0.18 23.78
CA PRO A 118 5.28 -0.22 24.45
C PRO A 118 4.51 1.03 24.87
N PHE A 119 3.34 1.25 24.28
CA PHE A 119 2.40 2.29 24.68
C PHE A 119 1.29 1.63 25.50
N PRO A 120 0.76 2.25 26.57
CA PRO A 120 -0.32 1.68 27.35
C PRO A 120 -1.56 1.47 26.47
N ILE A 121 -1.98 0.22 26.30
CA ILE A 121 -3.17 -0.17 25.52
C ILE A 121 -4.19 -0.76 26.48
N LYS A 122 -5.40 -0.18 26.51
CA LYS A 122 -6.55 -0.75 27.22
C LYS A 122 -7.42 -1.53 26.23
N LYS A 123 -7.50 -2.85 26.40
CA LYS A 123 -8.36 -3.72 25.57
C LYS A 123 -9.79 -3.68 26.13
N TYR A 124 -10.74 -3.27 25.30
CA TYR A 124 -12.16 -3.24 25.68
C TYR A 124 -12.92 -4.50 25.24
N TYR A 125 -12.55 -5.08 24.10
CA TYR A 125 -13.21 -6.25 23.54
C TYR A 125 -12.23 -7.08 22.72
N THR A 126 -12.37 -8.41 22.75
CA THR A 126 -11.60 -9.32 21.91
C THR A 126 -12.48 -10.48 21.48
N MET A 127 -12.60 -10.71 20.16
CA MET A 127 -13.34 -11.86 19.61
C MET A 127 -12.40 -13.00 19.21
N ALA A 128 -11.15 -12.68 18.85
CA ALA A 128 -10.06 -13.61 18.56
C ALA A 128 -8.70 -12.93 18.77
N MET A 129 -7.64 -13.68 19.05
CA MET A 129 -6.29 -13.12 19.20
C MET A 129 -5.82 -12.49 17.87
N PRO A 130 -5.13 -11.33 17.86
CA PRO A 130 -4.37 -10.90 16.68
C PRO A 130 -3.29 -11.96 16.42
N HIS A 131 -3.39 -12.66 15.29
CA HIS A 131 -2.51 -13.79 15.02
C HIS A 131 -1.14 -13.30 14.58
N THR A 132 -0.11 -13.97 15.07
CA THR A 132 1.29 -13.79 14.68
C THR A 132 1.45 -14.11 13.20
N LYS A 133 2.14 -13.21 12.48
CA LYS A 133 2.74 -13.31 11.13
C LYS A 133 2.01 -14.20 10.12
N TRP A 134 1.25 -13.59 9.19
CA TRP A 134 0.75 -14.28 7.99
C TRP A 134 1.67 -13.97 6.82
N ILE A 135 2.08 -15.04 6.16
CA ILE A 135 3.13 -15.08 5.16
C ILE A 135 2.45 -15.32 3.81
N LEU A 136 2.70 -14.47 2.82
CA LEU A 136 2.22 -14.75 1.45
C LEU A 136 3.10 -15.85 0.82
N PRO A 137 2.52 -16.84 0.13
CA PRO A 137 3.30 -17.80 -0.66
C PRO A 137 4.03 -17.14 -1.84
#